data_AF-A0A2V8BI57-F1
#
_entry.id   AF-A0A2V8BI57-F1
#
_cell.length_a   1.000
_cell.length_b   1.000
_cell.length_c   1.000
_cell.angle_alpha   90.00
_cell.angle_beta   90.00
_cell.angle_gamma   90.00
#
_symmetry.space_group_name_H-M   'P 1'
#
loop_
_entity.id
_entity.type
_entity.pdbx_description
1 polymer ?
#
loop_
_entity_poly.entity_id
_entity_poly.type
_entity_poly.pdbx_seq_one_letter_code
_entity_poly.pdbx_strand_id
1 'polypeptide(L)'
;MTRPAKHAIAILLASALASCGREATPTGPSGQTSFLTGTWRGTVTIQVNPGDPNPPPPTSGEMTWTFEVVPQTNMQSLRATIRSTHPWLTMETTGSTALSPSNSPPTQISTHGEFSSPRGCRGTFGSVGTTEATRIEADFTGTDCQLATFTGRVVLTKG
;
A
#
# COMPACT_ATOMS: atom_id res chain seq x y z
N MET A 1 -35.65 83.55 6.74
CA MET A 1 -34.85 83.81 7.96
C MET A 1 -33.95 82.58 8.21
N THR A 2 -32.74 82.49 7.64
CA THR A 2 -31.41 82.95 8.13
C THR A 2 -30.97 82.41 9.51
N ARG A 3 -30.27 81.24 9.48
CA ARG A 3 -28.99 80.77 10.15
C ARG A 3 -28.54 81.41 11.50
N PRO A 4 -27.74 80.71 12.38
CA PRO A 4 -26.53 79.96 12.00
C PRO A 4 -26.16 78.69 12.81
N ALA A 5 -25.05 78.08 12.36
CA ALA A 5 -24.45 76.80 12.73
C ALA A 5 -23.39 76.86 13.84
N LYS A 6 -23.09 75.71 14.46
CA LYS A 6 -21.81 75.34 15.15
C LYS A 6 -21.69 73.80 15.05
N HIS A 7 -20.98 73.20 14.09
CA HIS A 7 -19.56 72.80 14.10
C HIS A 7 -19.03 72.29 15.44
N ALA A 8 -18.93 70.96 15.60
CA ALA A 8 -18.08 70.30 16.57
C ALA A 8 -17.66 68.89 16.06
N ILE A 9 -16.42 68.85 15.54
CA ILE A 9 -15.34 67.86 15.77
C ILE A 9 -15.66 66.36 15.66
N ALA A 10 -14.94 65.73 14.73
CA ALA A 10 -14.87 64.31 14.45
C ALA A 10 -14.09 63.50 15.51
N ILE A 11 -14.49 62.24 15.74
CA ILE A 11 -13.60 61.13 16.13
C ILE A 11 -14.07 59.86 15.41
N LEU A 12 -13.22 59.38 14.48
CA LEU A 12 -13.24 58.04 13.90
C LEU A 12 -12.68 57.05 14.92
N LEU A 13 -13.44 56.02 15.27
CA LEU A 13 -12.92 54.83 15.96
C LEU A 13 -13.49 53.57 15.30
N ALA A 14 -12.64 52.91 14.53
CA ALA A 14 -12.84 51.56 14.05
C ALA A 14 -12.58 50.58 15.19
N SER A 15 -13.48 49.60 15.38
CA SER A 15 -13.24 48.45 16.24
C SER A 15 -13.75 47.21 15.52
N ALA A 16 -12.85 46.56 14.80
CA ALA A 16 -13.04 45.22 14.28
C ALA A 16 -12.95 44.22 15.44
N LEU A 17 -14.01 43.47 15.71
CA LEU A 17 -13.93 42.23 16.50
C LEU A 17 -14.79 41.16 15.82
N ALA A 18 -14.08 40.37 15.02
CA ALA A 18 -14.23 38.96 14.71
C ALA A 18 -15.58 38.29 15.03
N SER A 19 -16.29 37.93 13.97
CA SER A 19 -17.17 36.76 13.93
C SER A 19 -16.36 35.50 14.25
N CYS A 20 -16.50 34.96 15.46
CA CYS A 20 -16.09 33.57 15.74
C CYS A 20 -17.14 32.63 15.13
N GLY A 21 -17.07 32.45 13.82
CA GLY A 21 -17.55 31.24 13.20
C GLY A 21 -16.73 30.07 13.74
N ARG A 22 -17.40 29.08 14.33
CA ARG A 22 -16.79 27.76 14.52
C ARG A 22 -16.72 27.08 13.15
N GLU A 23 -15.77 27.51 12.34
CA GLU A 23 -15.23 26.66 11.29
C GLU A 23 -14.41 25.60 12.01
N ALA A 24 -14.91 24.37 12.01
CA ALA A 24 -14.06 23.21 12.23
C ALA A 24 -13.04 23.23 11.10
N THR A 25 -11.85 23.76 11.37
CA THR A 25 -10.70 23.64 10.48
C THR A 25 -10.54 22.16 10.18
N PRO A 26 -10.64 21.72 8.90
CA PRO A 26 -10.29 20.35 8.56
C PRO A 26 -8.84 20.16 8.96
N THR A 27 -8.61 19.35 9.99
CA THR A 27 -7.25 19.02 10.45
C THR A 27 -6.54 18.24 9.36
N GLY A 28 -5.68 18.94 8.63
CA GLY A 28 -4.59 18.40 7.84
C GLY A 28 -4.94 18.06 6.38
N PRO A 29 -3.97 18.21 5.44
CA PRO A 29 -4.14 17.64 4.12
C PRO A 29 -4.27 16.13 4.29
N SER A 30 -5.35 15.54 3.79
CA SER A 30 -5.32 14.13 3.39
C SER A 30 -4.25 14.02 2.31
N GLY A 31 -3.01 13.73 2.72
CA GLY A 31 -1.90 13.55 1.78
C GLY A 31 -2.34 12.55 0.72
N GLN A 32 -2.01 12.82 -0.55
CA GLN A 32 -2.26 11.83 -1.59
C GLN A 32 -1.63 10.50 -1.13
N THR A 33 -2.44 9.44 -1.10
CA THR A 33 -2.00 8.08 -0.75
C THR A 33 -2.05 7.20 -2.00
N SER A 34 -1.29 6.11 -2.01
CA SER A 34 -1.39 5.14 -3.09
C SER A 34 -2.76 4.46 -3.07
N PHE A 35 -3.34 4.18 -4.24
CA PHE A 35 -4.57 3.37 -4.30
C PHE A 35 -4.33 1.95 -3.77
N LEU A 36 -3.06 1.50 -3.72
CA LEU A 36 -2.66 0.20 -3.20
C LEU A 36 -2.69 0.16 -1.67
N THR A 37 -2.65 1.31 -0.98
CA THR A 37 -2.63 1.39 0.48
C THR A 37 -3.80 0.64 1.11
N GLY A 38 -3.50 -0.11 2.18
CA GLY A 38 -4.47 -0.92 2.92
C GLY A 38 -4.16 -2.42 2.84
N THR A 39 -5.09 -3.23 3.33
CA THR A 39 -4.97 -4.69 3.40
C THR A 39 -5.68 -5.36 2.24
N TRP A 40 -4.99 -6.34 1.65
CA TRP A 40 -5.41 -7.15 0.53
C TRP A 40 -5.35 -8.62 0.94
N ARG A 41 -6.37 -9.40 0.57
CA ARG A 41 -6.51 -10.80 0.98
C ARG A 41 -6.85 -11.67 -0.21
N GLY A 42 -6.39 -12.92 -0.17
CA GLY A 42 -6.74 -13.92 -1.16
C GLY A 42 -5.82 -15.12 -1.03
N THR A 43 -5.46 -15.71 -2.16
CA THR A 43 -4.77 -17.01 -2.19
C THR A 43 -3.46 -16.92 -2.93
N VAL A 44 -2.49 -17.70 -2.45
CA VAL A 44 -1.31 -18.09 -3.23
C VAL A 44 -1.43 -19.55 -3.62
N THR A 45 -1.15 -19.87 -4.88
CA THR A 45 -0.99 -21.24 -5.37
C THR A 45 0.45 -21.43 -5.77
N ILE A 46 1.15 -22.40 -5.17
CA ILE A 46 2.56 -22.66 -5.46
C ILE A 46 2.80 -24.10 -5.91
N GLN A 47 3.73 -24.22 -6.85
CA GLN A 47 4.39 -25.43 -7.28
C GLN A 47 5.80 -25.44 -6.68
N VAL A 48 6.10 -26.44 -5.87
CA VAL A 48 7.43 -26.62 -5.26
C VAL A 48 8.33 -27.39 -6.23
N ASN A 49 9.58 -26.97 -6.33
CA ASN A 49 10.62 -27.54 -7.19
C ASN A 49 10.11 -27.94 -8.59
N PRO A 50 9.59 -26.98 -9.38
CA PRO A 50 9.01 -27.27 -10.69
C PRO A 50 10.00 -27.92 -11.68
N GLY A 51 11.31 -27.86 -11.41
CA GLY A 51 12.35 -28.50 -12.22
C GLY A 51 12.62 -29.97 -11.88
N ASP A 52 12.04 -30.51 -10.82
CA ASP A 52 12.21 -31.92 -10.45
C ASP A 52 11.50 -32.84 -11.47
N PRO A 53 11.99 -34.07 -11.74
CA PRO A 53 11.38 -34.98 -12.71
C PRO A 53 9.92 -35.37 -12.39
N ASN A 54 9.55 -35.35 -11.11
CA ASN A 54 8.21 -35.66 -10.61
C ASN A 54 7.87 -34.67 -9.48
N PRO A 55 7.53 -33.42 -9.81
CA PRO A 55 7.28 -32.42 -8.79
C PRO A 55 5.95 -32.73 -8.08
N PRO A 56 5.81 -32.41 -6.77
CA PRO A 56 4.52 -32.55 -6.09
C PRO A 56 3.45 -31.70 -6.78
N PRO A 57 2.14 -32.00 -6.69
CA PRO A 57 1.14 -31.14 -7.31
C PRO A 57 1.13 -29.72 -6.71
N PRO A 58 0.68 -28.69 -7.46
CA PRO A 58 0.51 -27.36 -6.90
C PRO A 58 -0.48 -27.38 -5.74
N THR A 59 -0.20 -26.57 -4.72
CA THR A 59 -1.06 -26.42 -3.53
C THR A 59 -1.37 -24.95 -3.29
N SER A 60 -2.48 -24.69 -2.59
CA SER A 60 -2.96 -23.34 -2.33
C SER A 60 -3.07 -23.06 -0.83
N GLY A 61 -3.00 -21.78 -0.47
CA GLY A 61 -3.19 -21.31 0.89
C GLY A 61 -3.48 -19.81 0.93
N GLU A 62 -3.98 -19.35 2.07
CA GLU A 62 -4.34 -17.95 2.26
C GLU A 62 -3.09 -17.06 2.32
N MET A 63 -3.22 -15.87 1.75
CA MET A 63 -2.20 -14.85 1.70
C MET A 63 -2.82 -13.48 1.93
N THR A 64 -2.17 -12.67 2.77
CA THR A 64 -2.57 -11.30 3.10
C THR A 64 -1.40 -10.36 2.91
N TRP A 65 -1.60 -9.28 2.17
CA TRP A 65 -0.61 -8.24 1.94
C TRP A 65 -1.16 -6.91 2.48
N THR A 66 -0.38 -6.19 3.29
CA THR A 66 -0.75 -4.86 3.77
C THR A 66 0.28 -3.86 3.28
N PHE A 67 -0.17 -2.84 2.57
CA PHE A 67 0.70 -1.87 1.93
C PHE A 67 0.67 -0.52 2.63
N GLU A 68 1.86 0.02 2.85
CA GLU A 68 2.10 1.34 3.43
C GLU A 68 2.98 2.14 2.48
N VAL A 69 2.61 3.41 2.24
CA VAL A 69 3.36 4.27 1.31
C VAL A 69 4.72 4.60 1.90
N VAL A 70 5.78 4.45 1.10
CA VAL A 70 7.08 5.05 1.42
C VAL A 70 7.03 6.52 0.97
N PRO A 71 7.19 7.50 1.89
CA PRO A 71 7.10 8.91 1.53
C PRO A 71 8.07 9.31 0.41
N GLN A 72 7.75 10.38 -0.31
CA GLN A 72 8.63 11.00 -1.31
C GLN A 72 8.96 10.13 -2.55
N THR A 73 8.23 9.03 -2.78
CA THR A 73 8.44 8.11 -3.92
C THR A 73 7.39 8.24 -5.03
N ASN A 74 6.77 9.42 -5.18
CA ASN A 74 5.59 9.63 -6.03
C ASN A 74 4.44 8.64 -5.72
N MET A 75 4.41 8.09 -4.49
CA MET A 75 3.49 7.04 -4.05
C MET A 75 3.57 5.74 -4.87
N GLN A 76 4.67 5.52 -5.60
CA GLN A 76 4.88 4.31 -6.39
C GLN A 76 5.66 3.25 -5.61
N SER A 77 6.41 3.63 -4.57
CA SER A 77 7.09 2.68 -3.71
C SER A 77 6.33 2.50 -2.40
N LEU A 78 6.09 1.24 -2.04
CA LEU A 78 5.36 0.84 -0.86
C LEU A 78 6.14 -0.21 -0.08
N ARG A 79 6.01 -0.15 1.23
CA ARG A 79 6.35 -1.25 2.12
C ARG A 79 5.18 -2.23 2.12
N ALA A 80 5.44 -3.52 1.95
CA ALA A 80 4.41 -4.56 1.96
C ALA A 80 4.67 -5.56 3.09
N THR A 81 3.79 -5.58 4.10
CA THR A 81 3.77 -6.64 5.11
C THR A 81 2.98 -7.83 4.56
N ILE A 82 3.64 -8.97 4.39
CA ILE A 82 3.09 -10.15 3.75
C ILE A 82 3.00 -11.26 4.78
N ARG A 83 1.81 -11.87 4.88
CA ARG A 83 1.56 -13.05 5.69
C ARG A 83 0.98 -14.16 4.82
N SER A 84 1.58 -15.33 4.92
CA SER A 84 1.15 -16.56 4.24
C SER A 84 0.84 -17.62 5.29
N THR A 85 -0.32 -18.26 5.17
CA THR A 85 -0.65 -19.48 5.93
C THR A 85 -0.59 -20.72 5.05
N HIS A 86 0.06 -20.64 3.88
CA HIS A 86 0.27 -21.78 3.02
C HIS A 86 1.08 -22.87 3.76
N PRO A 87 0.65 -24.15 3.80
CA PRO A 87 1.30 -25.18 4.60
C PRO A 87 2.80 -25.35 4.33
N TRP A 88 3.20 -25.28 3.06
CA TRP A 88 4.61 -25.39 2.67
C TRP A 88 5.42 -24.07 2.81
N LEU A 89 4.73 -22.92 2.76
CA LEU A 89 5.30 -21.57 2.76
C LEU A 89 4.60 -20.73 3.83
N THR A 90 4.69 -21.17 5.08
CA THR A 90 4.20 -20.36 6.21
C THR A 90 5.23 -19.28 6.48
N MET A 91 4.85 -18.01 6.31
CA MET A 91 5.76 -16.90 6.49
C MET A 91 5.04 -15.63 6.92
N GLU A 92 5.77 -14.78 7.63
CA GLU A 92 5.45 -13.38 7.85
C GLU A 92 6.69 -12.56 7.57
N THR A 93 6.59 -11.56 6.70
CA THR A 93 7.73 -10.74 6.31
C THR A 93 7.32 -9.35 5.85
N THR A 94 8.31 -8.50 5.64
CA THR A 94 8.15 -7.25 4.91
C THR A 94 8.97 -7.27 3.62
N GLY A 95 8.33 -6.94 2.50
CA GLY A 95 8.96 -6.72 1.22
C GLY A 95 8.87 -5.26 0.74
N SER A 96 9.60 -4.98 -0.33
CA SER A 96 9.54 -3.73 -1.07
C SER A 96 8.66 -3.90 -2.29
N THR A 97 7.70 -3.01 -2.48
CA THR A 97 6.79 -3.00 -3.62
C THR A 97 7.01 -1.75 -4.46
N ALA A 98 6.98 -1.90 -5.78
CA ALA A 98 7.00 -0.80 -6.73
C ALA A 98 5.88 -0.93 -7.76
N LEU A 99 5.23 0.21 -8.06
CA LEU A 99 4.26 0.37 -9.13
C LEU A 99 4.92 0.98 -10.36
N SER A 100 4.52 0.56 -11.56
CA SER A 100 5.04 1.10 -12.82
C SER A 100 3.99 1.03 -13.93
N PRO A 101 3.80 2.10 -14.73
CA PRO A 101 4.58 3.34 -14.76
C PRO A 101 4.06 4.41 -13.78
N SER A 102 2.91 4.17 -13.14
CA SER A 102 2.24 5.18 -12.31
C SER A 102 1.47 4.56 -11.15
N ASN A 103 1.07 5.42 -10.20
CA ASN A 103 0.18 5.10 -9.09
C ASN A 103 -1.30 5.31 -9.51
N SER A 104 -1.71 4.70 -10.62
CA SER A 104 -3.10 4.68 -11.09
C SER A 104 -3.42 3.31 -11.69
N PRO A 105 -4.51 2.64 -11.29
CA PRO A 105 -4.90 1.37 -11.89
C PRO A 105 -5.46 1.58 -13.32
N PRO A 106 -5.29 0.61 -14.23
CA PRO A 106 -4.42 -0.56 -14.09
C PRO A 106 -2.93 -0.16 -14.18
N THR A 107 -2.08 -0.83 -13.39
CA THR A 107 -0.63 -0.61 -13.41
C THR A 107 0.12 -1.91 -13.11
N GLN A 108 1.40 -1.99 -13.46
CA GLN A 108 2.24 -3.12 -13.08
C GLN A 108 2.62 -2.99 -11.62
N ILE A 109 2.73 -4.15 -10.96
CA ILE A 109 3.20 -4.26 -9.58
C ILE A 109 4.35 -5.25 -9.54
N SER A 110 5.40 -4.89 -8.80
CA SER A 110 6.50 -5.77 -8.47
C SER A 110 6.75 -5.73 -6.97
N THR A 111 6.94 -6.89 -6.36
CA THR A 111 7.23 -7.01 -4.93
C THR A 111 8.34 -8.01 -4.72
N HIS A 112 9.31 -7.69 -3.89
CA HIS A 112 10.39 -8.61 -3.54
C HIS A 112 10.74 -8.49 -2.07
N GLY A 113 11.30 -9.56 -1.51
CA GLY A 113 11.77 -9.55 -0.14
C GLY A 113 12.41 -10.87 0.25
N GLU A 114 12.79 -10.93 1.52
CA GLU A 114 13.32 -12.13 2.15
C GLU A 114 12.38 -12.56 3.27
N PHE A 115 12.40 -13.83 3.66
CA PHE A 115 11.62 -14.32 4.80
C PHE A 115 12.43 -15.30 5.63
N SER A 116 12.06 -15.43 6.90
CA SER A 116 12.59 -16.47 7.77
C SER A 116 11.78 -17.74 7.55
N SER A 117 12.41 -18.77 7.03
CA SER A 117 11.76 -20.05 6.75
C SER A 117 11.52 -20.84 8.04
N PRO A 118 10.39 -21.56 8.18
CA PRO A 118 10.19 -22.52 9.26
C PRO A 118 11.27 -23.62 9.31
N ARG A 119 12.01 -23.81 8.20
CA ARG A 119 13.10 -24.77 8.07
C ARG A 119 14.45 -24.25 8.63
N GLY A 120 14.47 -23.06 9.23
CA GLY A 120 15.67 -22.51 9.92
C GLY A 120 16.65 -21.77 9.02
N CYS A 121 16.23 -21.32 7.84
CA CYS A 121 17.07 -20.62 6.86
C CYS A 121 16.44 -19.29 6.43
N ARG A 122 17.15 -18.54 5.57
CA ARG A 122 16.59 -17.38 4.86
C ARG A 122 16.12 -17.80 3.46
N GLY A 123 14.88 -17.48 3.16
CA GLY A 123 14.31 -17.59 1.82
C GLY A 123 14.15 -16.22 1.17
N THR A 124 13.98 -16.21 -0.15
CA THR A 124 13.68 -15.02 -0.94
C THR A 124 12.41 -15.24 -1.74
N PHE A 125 11.69 -14.17 -2.02
CA PHE A 125 10.56 -14.20 -2.93
C PHE A 125 10.55 -12.98 -3.84
N GLY A 126 9.97 -13.17 -5.00
CA GLY A 126 9.65 -12.13 -5.97
C GLY A 126 8.23 -12.32 -6.46
N SER A 127 7.59 -11.22 -6.84
CA SER A 127 6.29 -11.22 -7.44
C SER A 127 6.21 -10.12 -8.48
N VAL A 128 5.65 -10.44 -9.64
CA VAL A 128 5.48 -9.51 -10.75
C VAL A 128 4.11 -9.76 -11.38
N GLY A 129 3.35 -8.70 -11.62
CA GLY A 129 2.02 -8.82 -12.17
C GLY A 129 1.34 -7.50 -12.42
N THR A 130 0.02 -7.52 -12.38
CA THR A 130 -0.84 -6.36 -12.58
C THR A 130 -1.69 -6.10 -11.34
N THR A 131 -2.00 -4.83 -11.13
CA THR A 131 -2.91 -4.39 -10.07
C THR A 131 -3.96 -3.46 -10.66
N GLU A 132 -5.21 -3.84 -10.41
CA GLU A 132 -6.43 -3.08 -10.66
C GLU A 132 -6.84 -2.34 -9.39
N ALA A 133 -7.90 -1.52 -9.46
CA ALA A 133 -8.39 -0.76 -8.31
C ALA A 133 -8.72 -1.64 -7.08
N THR A 134 -9.14 -2.89 -7.31
CA THR A 134 -9.62 -3.81 -6.27
C THR A 134 -9.06 -5.24 -6.39
N ARG A 135 -8.18 -5.52 -7.37
CA ARG A 135 -7.63 -6.86 -7.62
C ARG A 135 -6.14 -6.83 -7.99
N ILE A 136 -5.34 -7.69 -7.39
CA ILE A 136 -3.95 -7.95 -7.76
C ILE A 136 -3.87 -9.37 -8.31
N GLU A 137 -3.21 -9.53 -9.44
CA GLU A 137 -2.81 -10.83 -9.98
C GLU A 137 -1.33 -10.77 -10.33
N ALA A 138 -0.55 -11.65 -9.72
CA ALA A 138 0.88 -11.68 -9.97
C ALA A 138 1.42 -13.10 -9.95
N ASP A 139 2.45 -13.32 -10.76
CA ASP A 139 3.28 -14.49 -10.60
C ASP A 139 4.07 -14.34 -9.30
N PHE A 140 4.32 -15.45 -8.63
CA PHE A 140 4.95 -15.50 -7.32
C PHE A 140 6.03 -16.58 -7.33
N THR A 141 7.28 -16.18 -7.16
CA THR A 141 8.43 -17.08 -7.27
C THR A 141 9.37 -16.86 -6.10
N GLY A 142 10.26 -17.83 -5.87
CA GLY A 142 11.27 -17.66 -4.86
C GLY A 142 12.07 -18.92 -4.59
N THR A 143 12.97 -18.78 -3.62
CA THR A 143 13.85 -19.85 -3.16
C THR A 143 13.69 -19.96 -1.65
N ASP A 144 13.44 -21.17 -1.18
CA ASP A 144 13.50 -21.53 0.23
C ASP A 144 14.76 -22.36 0.49
N CYS A 145 15.60 -21.90 1.41
CA CYS A 145 16.82 -22.58 1.86
C CYS A 145 17.78 -23.05 0.75
N GLN A 146 18.26 -22.21 -0.18
CA GLN A 146 19.24 -22.52 -1.25
C GLN A 146 19.03 -23.81 -2.10
N LEU A 147 18.02 -24.63 -1.81
CA LEU A 147 17.85 -26.00 -2.28
C LEU A 147 16.42 -26.26 -2.75
N ALA A 148 15.43 -25.51 -2.24
CA ALA A 148 14.06 -25.59 -2.70
C ALA A 148 13.67 -24.30 -3.44
N THR A 149 13.03 -24.45 -4.59
CA THR A 149 12.46 -23.32 -5.34
C THR A 149 10.95 -23.45 -5.38
N PHE A 150 10.26 -22.34 -5.58
CA PHE A 150 8.84 -22.37 -5.84
C PHE A 150 8.47 -21.37 -6.92
N THR A 151 7.46 -21.72 -7.69
CA THR A 151 6.78 -20.83 -8.64
C THR A 151 5.29 -20.93 -8.41
N GLY A 152 4.53 -19.91 -8.80
CA GLY A 152 3.14 -19.84 -8.42
C GLY A 152 2.46 -18.57 -8.86
N ARG A 153 1.23 -18.40 -8.38
CA ARG A 153 0.39 -17.24 -8.64
C ARG A 153 -0.25 -16.78 -7.35
N VAL A 154 -0.25 -15.47 -7.14
CA VAL A 154 -0.99 -14.81 -6.06
C VAL A 154 -2.14 -14.02 -6.67
N VAL A 155 -3.33 -14.17 -6.08
CA VAL A 155 -4.53 -13.40 -6.43
C VAL A 155 -5.07 -12.80 -5.15
N LEU A 156 -5.12 -11.47 -5.08
CA LEU A 156 -5.58 -10.73 -3.91
C LEU A 156 -6.68 -9.76 -4.29
N THR A 157 -7.60 -9.53 -3.37
CA THR A 157 -8.66 -8.52 -3.46
C THR A 157 -8.55 -7.53 -2.31
N LYS A 158 -8.89 -6.27 -2.58
CA LYS A 158 -8.90 -5.22 -1.56
C LYS A 158 -10.05 -5.44 -0.58
N GLY A 159 -9.76 -5.38 0.71
CA GLY A 159 -10.75 -5.47 1.79
C GLY A 159 -11.33 -4.11 2.18
#